data_AF-A0A8T6ZZQ0-F1
#
_entry.id   AF-A0A8T6ZZQ0-F1
#
_cell.length_a   1.000
_cell.length_b   1.000
_cell.length_c   1.000
_cell.angle_alpha   90.00
_cell.angle_beta   90.00
_cell.angle_gamma   90.00
#
_symmetry.space_group_name_H-M   'P 1'
#
loop_
_entity.id
_entity.type
_entity.pdbx_description
1 polymer ?
#
loop_
_entity_poly.entity_id
_entity_poly.type
_entity_poly.pdbx_seq_one_letter_code
_entity_poly.pdbx_strand_id
1 'polypeptide(L)'
;KSRLALFHIEKDWYVPLSEINSSNSSVSDAAKKSLQESILSTVEVFSAKPYFLSDDFSLVDCSIAPILWRLPYFGIKLGATAKPIMQYAERVFDRPSFRSSLSEEEVEMWPG
;
A
#
# COMPACT_ATOMS: atom_id res chain seq x y z
N LYS A 1 3.85 -20.33 2.11
CA LYS A 1 4.35 -19.54 0.96
C LYS A 1 4.02 -18.05 1.10
N SER A 2 2.82 -17.67 1.59
CA SER A 2 2.42 -16.25 1.75
C SER A 2 3.15 -15.48 2.86
N ARG A 3 3.55 -16.10 3.98
CA ARG A 3 4.23 -15.41 5.10
C ARG A 3 5.58 -14.77 4.73
N LEU A 4 6.36 -15.40 3.85
CA LEU A 4 7.67 -14.85 3.47
C LEU A 4 7.54 -13.68 2.50
N ALA A 5 6.61 -13.78 1.54
CA ALA A 5 6.28 -12.68 0.64
C ALA A 5 5.73 -11.48 1.42
N LEU A 6 4.85 -11.73 2.40
CA LEU A 6 4.33 -10.70 3.27
C LEU A 6 5.42 -10.05 4.13
N PHE A 7 6.31 -10.85 4.74
CA PHE A 7 7.39 -10.32 5.56
C PHE A 7 8.33 -9.39 4.77
N HIS A 8 8.63 -9.74 3.52
CA HIS A 8 9.41 -8.86 2.65
C HIS A 8 8.64 -7.60 2.29
N ILE A 9 7.36 -7.70 1.90
CA ILE A 9 6.53 -6.53 1.60
C ILE A 9 6.42 -5.59 2.80
N GLU A 10 6.11 -6.11 3.98
CA GLU A 10 6.02 -5.28 5.18
C GLU A 10 7.37 -4.62 5.47
N LYS A 11 8.48 -5.37 5.46
CA LYS A 11 9.79 -4.77 5.73
C LYS A 11 10.16 -3.71 4.69
N ASP A 12 9.98 -4.03 3.42
CA ASP A 12 10.40 -3.18 2.31
C ASP A 12 9.49 -1.96 2.14
N TRP A 13 8.24 -2.02 2.62
CA TRP A 13 7.30 -0.91 2.52
C TRP A 13 7.28 -0.03 3.77
N TYR A 14 7.43 -0.61 4.98
CA TYR A 14 7.43 0.17 6.22
C TYR A 14 8.76 0.87 6.50
N VAL A 15 9.91 0.30 6.08
CA VAL A 15 11.22 0.92 6.32
C VAL A 15 11.33 2.31 5.66
N PRO A 16 10.96 2.48 4.37
CA PRO A 16 10.95 3.80 3.74
C PRO A 16 10.02 4.82 4.41
N LEU A 17 8.92 4.39 5.07
CA LEU A 17 7.96 5.33 5.67
C LEU A 17 8.60 6.22 6.75
N SER A 18 9.63 5.73 7.45
CA SER A 18 10.33 6.53 8.46
C SER A 18 11.11 7.71 7.86
N GLU A 19 11.55 7.57 6.60
CA GLU A 19 12.33 8.57 5.86
C GLU A 19 11.47 9.48 4.98
N ILE A 20 10.26 9.05 4.61
CA ILE A 20 9.34 9.85 3.77
C ILE A 20 9.02 11.21 4.38
N ASN A 21 8.94 11.31 5.71
CA ASN A 21 8.67 12.55 6.43
C ASN A 21 9.96 13.30 6.85
N SER A 22 11.12 12.92 6.30
CA SER A 22 12.38 13.61 6.57
C SER A 22 12.32 15.08 6.16
N SER A 23 12.93 15.95 6.97
CA SER A 23 13.11 17.37 6.62
C SER A 23 14.11 17.58 5.47
N ASN A 24 14.90 16.56 5.15
CA ASN A 24 15.77 16.55 3.98
C ASN A 24 14.99 16.04 2.75
N SER A 25 14.73 16.94 1.80
CA SER A 25 13.95 16.65 0.61
C SER A 25 14.54 15.53 -0.26
N SER A 26 15.87 15.43 -0.39
CA SER A 26 16.47 14.38 -1.21
C SER A 26 16.30 12.99 -0.61
N VAL A 27 16.34 12.90 0.72
CA VAL A 27 16.06 11.65 1.46
C VAL A 27 14.59 11.28 1.35
N SER A 28 13.68 12.25 1.55
CA SER A 28 12.24 12.05 1.39
C SER A 28 11.88 11.57 -0.02
N ASP A 29 12.42 12.20 -1.06
CA ASP A 29 12.15 11.86 -2.46
C ASP A 29 12.72 10.47 -2.83
N ALA A 30 13.91 10.13 -2.34
CA ALA A 30 14.49 8.80 -2.53
C ALA A 30 13.64 7.72 -1.86
N ALA A 31 13.15 7.96 -0.63
CA ALA A 31 12.29 7.03 0.10
C ALA A 31 10.94 6.83 -0.62
N LYS A 32 10.31 7.91 -1.09
CA LYS A 32 9.06 7.84 -1.88
C LYS A 32 9.26 7.04 -3.16
N LYS A 33 10.35 7.28 -3.89
CA LYS A 33 10.68 6.54 -5.12
C LYS A 33 10.92 5.06 -4.84
N SER A 34 11.69 4.74 -3.79
CA SER A 34 11.95 3.36 -3.38
C SER A 34 10.67 2.61 -3.03
N LEU A 35 9.78 3.24 -2.25
CA LEU A 35 8.47 2.66 -1.92
C LEU A 35 7.62 2.44 -3.18
N GLN A 36 7.58 3.42 -4.08
CA GLN A 36 6.85 3.30 -5.35
C GLN A 36 7.36 2.12 -6.19
N GLU A 37 8.68 1.99 -6.36
CA GLU A 37 9.29 0.91 -7.13
C GLU A 37 9.03 -0.46 -6.49
N SER A 38 9.13 -0.55 -5.17
CA SER A 38 8.83 -1.78 -4.41
C SER A 38 7.38 -2.21 -4.59
N ILE A 39 6.41 -1.29 -4.48
CA ILE A 39 4.99 -1.57 -4.72
C ILE A 39 4.78 -2.03 -6.17
N LEU A 40 5.34 -1.33 -7.15
CA LEU A 40 5.20 -1.68 -8.57
C LEU A 40 5.79 -3.05 -8.92
N SER A 41 6.84 -3.49 -8.22
CA SER A 41 7.41 -4.82 -8.41
C SER A 41 6.45 -5.96 -8.04
N THR A 42 5.39 -5.66 -7.28
CA THR A 42 4.41 -6.65 -6.82
C THR A 42 3.13 -6.72 -7.67
N VAL A 43 3.03 -5.95 -8.77
CA VAL A 43 1.82 -5.87 -9.62
C VAL A 43 1.30 -7.23 -10.06
N GLU A 44 2.18 -8.16 -10.45
CA GLU A 44 1.79 -9.50 -10.88
C GLU A 44 1.14 -10.31 -9.75
N VAL A 45 1.57 -10.09 -8.51
CA VAL A 45 0.99 -10.76 -7.32
C VAL A 45 -0.46 -10.33 -7.12
N PHE A 46 -0.74 -9.03 -7.24
CA PHE A 46 -2.10 -8.48 -7.15
C PHE A 46 -2.99 -8.85 -8.35
N SER A 47 -2.38 -9.29 -9.46
CA SER A 47 -3.12 -9.75 -10.64
C SER A 47 -3.54 -11.22 -10.52
N ALA A 48 -2.90 -12.00 -9.64
CA ALA A 48 -3.11 -13.43 -9.55
C ALA A 48 -4.42 -13.82 -8.84
N LYS A 49 -4.81 -13.04 -7.82
CA LYS A 49 -5.93 -13.37 -6.92
C LYS A 49 -6.67 -12.10 -6.47
N PRO A 50 -7.97 -12.18 -6.11
CA PRO A 50 -8.74 -11.02 -5.65
C PRO A 50 -8.21 -10.38 -4.37
N TYR A 51 -7.64 -11.17 -3.47
CA TYR A 51 -6.95 -10.71 -2.26
C TYR A 51 -5.50 -11.16 -2.30
N PHE A 52 -4.66 -10.61 -1.43
CA PHE A 52 -3.22 -10.82 -1.51
C PHE A 52 -2.87 -12.32 -1.36
N LEU A 53 -2.49 -12.95 -2.48
CA LEU A 53 -2.23 -14.39 -2.60
C LEU A 53 -3.39 -15.30 -2.13
N SER A 54 -4.63 -14.81 -2.14
CA SER A 54 -5.81 -15.52 -1.60
C SER A 54 -7.10 -15.18 -2.35
N ASP A 55 -8.03 -16.14 -2.46
CA ASP A 55 -9.39 -15.88 -2.95
C ASP A 55 -10.27 -15.20 -1.88
N ASP A 56 -9.89 -15.33 -0.60
CA ASP A 56 -10.58 -14.78 0.56
C ASP A 56 -9.76 -13.68 1.25
N PHE A 57 -10.47 -12.68 1.78
CA PHE A 57 -9.88 -11.59 2.57
C PHE A 57 -9.27 -12.13 3.87
N SER A 58 -8.12 -11.60 4.25
CA SER A 58 -7.31 -12.09 5.36
C SER A 58 -6.59 -10.96 6.11
N LEU A 59 -5.92 -11.31 7.22
CA LEU A 59 -5.07 -10.37 7.96
C LEU A 59 -3.92 -9.80 7.12
N VAL A 60 -3.52 -10.50 6.06
CA VAL A 60 -2.48 -10.04 5.14
C VAL A 60 -2.94 -8.78 4.41
N ASP A 61 -4.20 -8.75 4.01
CA ASP A 61 -4.78 -7.60 3.33
C ASP A 61 -4.90 -6.39 4.27
N CYS A 62 -5.18 -6.66 5.55
CA CYS A 62 -5.23 -5.64 6.61
C CYS A 62 -3.88 -4.94 6.85
N SER A 63 -2.74 -5.58 6.57
CA SER A 63 -1.43 -4.94 6.76
C SER A 63 -0.94 -4.15 5.54
N ILE A 64 -1.44 -4.51 4.34
CA ILE A 64 -1.10 -3.88 3.06
C ILE A 64 -1.97 -2.65 2.79
N ALA A 65 -3.29 -2.78 3.00
CA ALA A 65 -4.26 -1.74 2.63
C ALA A 65 -3.98 -0.36 3.27
N PRO A 66 -3.58 -0.25 4.56
CA PRO A 66 -3.26 1.04 5.16
C PRO A 66 -2.09 1.77 4.49
N ILE A 67 -1.13 1.04 3.91
CA ILE A 67 0.00 1.65 3.17
C ILE A 67 -0.50 2.22 1.84
N LEU A 68 -1.28 1.43 1.09
CA LEU A 68 -1.86 1.87 -0.18
C LEU A 68 -2.76 3.09 0.00
N TRP A 69 -3.51 3.14 1.10
CA TRP A 69 -4.37 4.26 1.48
C TRP A 69 -3.60 5.58 1.66
N ARG A 70 -2.34 5.52 2.10
CA ARG A 70 -1.53 6.71 2.40
C ARG A 70 -0.71 7.23 1.23
N LEU A 71 -0.64 6.50 0.11
CA LEU A 71 0.19 6.91 -1.03
C LEU A 71 -0.12 8.32 -1.54
N PRO A 72 -1.40 8.74 -1.70
CA PRO A 72 -1.72 10.09 -2.15
C PRO A 72 -1.24 11.16 -1.17
N TYR A 73 -1.37 10.92 0.13
CA TYR A 73 -0.88 11.84 1.17
C TYR A 73 0.64 12.05 1.07
N PHE A 74 1.40 11.01 0.72
CA PHE A 74 2.85 11.13 0.47
C PHE A 74 3.21 11.69 -0.91
N GLY A 75 2.22 11.99 -1.76
CA GLY A 75 2.42 12.42 -3.14
C GLY A 75 2.90 11.32 -4.08
N ILE A 76 2.79 10.05 -3.69
CA ILE A 76 3.23 8.91 -4.49
C ILE A 76 2.12 8.51 -5.47
N LYS A 77 2.45 8.47 -6.76
CA LYS A 77 1.53 8.08 -7.84
C LYS A 77 2.06 6.84 -8.55
N LEU A 78 1.32 5.74 -8.50
CA LEU A 78 1.77 4.46 -9.08
C LEU A 78 1.67 4.42 -10.61
N GLY A 79 0.83 5.25 -11.23
CA GLY A 79 0.66 5.29 -12.69
C GLY A 79 -0.16 4.13 -13.26
N ALA A 80 -0.25 4.05 -14.59
CA ALA A 80 -1.18 3.16 -15.28
C ALA A 80 -0.86 1.65 -15.12
N THR A 81 0.41 1.31 -14.94
CA THR A 81 0.87 -0.08 -14.76
C THR A 81 0.36 -0.70 -13.46
N ALA A 82 -0.02 0.12 -12.48
CA ALA A 82 -0.52 -0.32 -11.18
C ALA A 82 -2.02 -0.61 -11.15
N LYS A 83 -2.70 -0.67 -12.30
CA LYS A 83 -4.15 -0.94 -12.36
C LYS A 83 -4.59 -2.15 -11.50
N PRO A 84 -3.90 -3.31 -11.50
CA PRO A 84 -4.29 -4.44 -10.64
C PRO A 84 -4.21 -4.11 -9.14
N ILE A 85 -3.18 -3.34 -8.73
CA ILE A 85 -3.01 -2.88 -7.34
C ILE A 85 -4.13 -1.94 -6.96
N MET A 86 -4.48 -0.98 -7.83
CA MET A 86 -5.57 -0.03 -7.58
C MET A 86 -6.93 -0.73 -7.45
N GLN A 87 -7.21 -1.71 -8.32
CA GLN A 87 -8.44 -2.51 -8.24
C GLN A 87 -8.52 -3.36 -6.96
N TYR A 88 -7.39 -3.92 -6.52
CA TYR A 88 -7.30 -4.58 -5.23
C TYR A 88 -7.56 -3.58 -4.08
N ALA A 89 -6.92 -2.41 -4.12
CA ALA A 89 -7.03 -1.39 -3.08
C ALA A 89 -8.47 -0.91 -2.92
N GLU A 90 -9.14 -0.53 -4.03
CA GLU A 90 -10.55 -0.15 -4.05
C GLU A 90 -11.44 -1.23 -3.42
N ARG A 91 -11.25 -2.50 -3.79
CA ARG A 91 -12.01 -3.62 -3.21
C ARG A 91 -11.86 -3.71 -1.69
N VAL A 92 -10.65 -3.51 -1.16
CA VAL A 92 -10.41 -3.56 0.29
C VAL A 92 -10.95 -2.31 0.97
N PHE A 93 -10.78 -1.14 0.36
CA PHE A 93 -11.23 0.14 0.90
C PHE A 93 -12.75 0.21 1.02
N ASP A 94 -13.50 -0.41 0.10
CA ASP A 94 -14.96 -0.42 0.13
C ASP A 94 -15.55 -1.37 1.19
N ARG A 95 -14.71 -2.15 1.89
CA ARG A 95 -15.19 -3.00 2.98
C ARG A 95 -15.61 -2.13 4.17
N PRO A 96 -16.81 -2.33 4.74
CA PRO A 96 -17.24 -1.62 5.94
C PRO A 96 -16.24 -1.75 7.09
N SER A 97 -15.66 -2.93 7.27
CA SER A 97 -14.66 -3.19 8.30
C SER A 97 -13.40 -2.34 8.14
N PHE A 98 -12.97 -2.07 6.91
CA PHE A 98 -11.82 -1.21 6.66
C PHE A 98 -12.18 0.24 6.97
N ARG A 99 -13.28 0.75 6.40
CA ARG A 99 -13.76 2.12 6.65
C ARG A 99 -13.96 2.42 8.14
N SER A 100 -14.55 1.49 8.89
CA SER A 100 -14.76 1.64 10.34
C SER A 100 -13.49 1.48 11.18
N SER A 101 -12.39 0.96 10.61
CA SER A 101 -11.11 0.84 11.31
C SER A 101 -10.24 2.09 11.21
N LEU A 102 -10.54 2.99 10.27
CA LEU A 102 -9.76 4.22 10.05
C LEU A 102 -10.05 5.25 11.15
N SER A 103 -9.01 5.90 11.65
CA SER A 103 -9.15 7.13 12.44
C SER A 103 -9.58 8.31 11.58
N GLU A 104 -10.01 9.40 12.22
CA GLU A 104 -10.34 10.64 11.51
C GLU A 104 -9.13 11.15 10.70
N GLU A 105 -7.93 11.13 11.29
CA GLU A 105 -6.70 11.55 10.61
C GLU A 105 -6.39 10.65 9.40
N GLU A 106 -6.63 9.34 9.51
CA GLU A 106 -6.40 8.42 8.38
C GLU A 106 -7.40 8.66 7.26
N VAL A 107 -8.67 8.95 7.57
CA VAL A 107 -9.68 9.28 6.54
C VAL A 107 -9.25 10.49 5.71
N GLU A 108 -8.68 11.51 6.34
CA GLU A 108 -8.19 12.71 5.65
C GLU A 108 -6.98 12.46 4.72
N MET A 109 -6.25 11.36 4.90
CA MET A 109 -5.10 11.01 4.05
C MET A 109 -5.51 10.51 2.65
N TRP A 110 -6.77 10.12 2.46
CA TRP A 110 -7.28 9.67 1.16
C TRP A 110 -8.23 10.70 0.55
N PRO A 111 -7.93 11.24 -0.64
CA PRO A 111 -8.71 12.32 -1.22
C PRO A 111 -10.10 11.91 -1.76
N GLY A 112 -10.44 10.63 -1.75
CA GLY A 112 -11.69 10.11 -2.34
C GLY A 112 -11.46 9.55 -3.73
#